data_AF-A0A351L3B7-F1
#
_entry.id   AF-A0A351L3B7-F1
#
_cell.length_a   1.000
_cell.length_b   1.000
_cell.length_c   1.000
_cell.angle_alpha   90.00
_cell.angle_beta   90.00
_cell.angle_gamma   90.00
#
_symmetry.space_group_name_H-M   'P 1'
#
loop_
_entity.id
_entity.type
_entity.pdbx_description
1 polymer ?
#
loop_
_entity_poly.entity_id
_entity_poly.type
_entity_poly.pdbx_seq_one_letter_code
_entity_poly.pdbx_strand_id
1 'polypeptide(L)'
;DDVQQILKSGQLAGYYKPGYENYGTLFKLIGEIPHNSCLILNSWEPPLDILTFTEDNSAVCLLQLSGLGEAATELLREKSLLDEERWPDLIDLYQGNPLWLKLVAQTINDLFSGRVSQYLSYDPVFLGDELTLILQQHYQRLSEIEKQAIALFNKENTPVSLPQLLDKSQVPRAELFKAIQSLVRRGIIEKNVRGGETVFSVIIAVKQYVKTLADSGK
;
A
#
# COMPACT_ATOMS: atom_id res chain seq x y z
N ASP A 1 -9.38 -15.59 -8.03
CA ASP A 1 -8.88 -14.75 -6.93
C ASP A 1 -7.57 -14.12 -7.35
N ASP A 2 -6.88 -13.39 -6.46
CA ASP A 2 -5.77 -12.50 -6.82
C ASP A 2 -6.13 -11.65 -8.04
N VAL A 3 -7.24 -10.90 -7.94
CA VAL A 3 -7.83 -10.17 -9.07
C VAL A 3 -6.84 -9.19 -9.71
N GLN A 4 -5.84 -8.70 -8.97
CA GLN A 4 -4.74 -7.92 -9.50
C GLN A 4 -3.98 -8.62 -10.65
N GLN A 5 -4.02 -9.95 -10.75
CA GLN A 5 -3.39 -10.72 -11.82
C GLN A 5 -4.08 -10.55 -13.18
N ILE A 6 -5.37 -10.20 -13.21
CA ILE A 6 -6.07 -9.86 -14.46
C ILE A 6 -5.97 -8.37 -14.80
N LEU A 7 -5.43 -7.56 -13.88
CA LEU A 7 -5.24 -6.12 -14.04
C LEU A 7 -3.83 -5.78 -14.57
N LYS A 8 -3.75 -4.69 -15.32
CA LYS A 8 -2.57 -4.31 -16.09
C LYS A 8 -1.52 -3.65 -15.20
N SER A 9 -0.32 -4.23 -15.22
CA SER A 9 0.88 -3.68 -14.59
C SER A 9 1.37 -2.44 -15.35
N GLY A 10 1.94 -1.45 -14.64
CA GLY A 10 2.49 -0.24 -15.22
C GLY A 10 1.43 0.78 -15.67
N GLN A 11 0.20 0.67 -15.14
CA GLN A 11 -0.91 1.58 -15.41
C GLN A 11 -1.57 2.01 -14.09
N LEU A 12 -2.39 3.07 -14.16
CA LEU A 12 -3.24 3.47 -13.04
C LEU A 12 -4.16 2.32 -12.64
N ALA A 13 -4.71 2.40 -11.44
CA ALA A 13 -5.40 1.27 -10.84
C ALA A 13 -6.73 0.94 -11.51
N GLY A 14 -6.98 -0.37 -11.66
CA GLY A 14 -8.28 -0.92 -12.07
C GLY A 14 -8.48 -1.21 -13.56
N TYR A 15 -7.48 -1.00 -14.42
CA TYR A 15 -7.56 -1.35 -15.85
C TYR A 15 -7.16 -2.81 -16.09
N TYR A 16 -7.90 -3.52 -16.94
CA TYR A 16 -7.62 -4.92 -17.30
C TYR A 16 -6.42 -5.07 -18.24
N LYS A 17 -5.80 -6.24 -18.20
CA LYS A 17 -4.87 -6.70 -19.24
C LYS A 17 -5.65 -6.96 -20.55
N PRO A 18 -5.01 -6.82 -21.72
CA PRO A 18 -5.58 -7.24 -22.98
C PRO A 18 -6.07 -8.70 -22.94
N GLY A 19 -7.32 -8.93 -23.32
CA GLY A 19 -7.97 -10.26 -23.31
C GLY A 19 -8.68 -10.61 -22.00
N TYR A 20 -8.63 -9.75 -20.98
CA TYR A 20 -9.28 -9.96 -19.68
C TYR A 20 -10.44 -8.99 -19.42
N GLU A 21 -10.80 -8.14 -20.38
CA GLU A 21 -11.86 -7.14 -20.25
C GLU A 21 -13.23 -7.75 -19.92
N ASN A 22 -13.45 -9.00 -20.35
CA ASN A 22 -14.68 -9.76 -20.12
C ASN A 22 -14.96 -9.98 -18.63
N TYR A 23 -13.94 -9.94 -17.77
CA TYR A 23 -14.12 -10.00 -16.32
C TYR A 23 -14.90 -8.80 -15.79
N GLY A 24 -14.79 -7.62 -16.41
CA GLY A 24 -15.62 -6.47 -16.05
C GLY A 24 -17.11 -6.75 -16.28
N THR A 25 -17.44 -7.41 -17.39
CA THR A 25 -18.82 -7.86 -17.66
C THR A 25 -19.28 -8.88 -16.62
N LEU A 26 -18.43 -9.85 -16.26
CA LEU A 26 -18.75 -10.84 -15.23
C LEU A 26 -19.05 -10.19 -13.88
N PHE A 27 -18.16 -9.31 -13.40
CA PHE A 27 -18.35 -8.60 -12.13
C PHE A 27 -19.60 -7.74 -12.15
N LYS A 28 -19.90 -7.12 -13.29
CA LYS A 28 -21.12 -6.34 -13.46
C LYS A 28 -22.38 -7.19 -13.35
N LEU A 29 -22.44 -8.31 -14.08
CA LEU A 29 -23.58 -9.22 -14.03
C LEU A 29 -23.81 -9.79 -12.62
N ILE A 30 -22.73 -10.15 -11.92
CA ILE A 30 -22.81 -10.64 -10.54
C ILE A 30 -23.30 -9.53 -9.58
N GLY A 31 -22.84 -8.29 -9.76
CA GLY A 31 -23.26 -7.18 -8.91
C GLY A 31 -24.70 -6.71 -9.13
N GLU A 32 -25.24 -6.87 -10.35
CA GLU A 32 -26.55 -6.33 -10.74
C GLU A 32 -27.68 -7.36 -10.74
N ILE A 33 -27.38 -8.64 -11.03
CA ILE A 33 -28.42 -9.67 -11.18
C ILE A 33 -28.71 -10.32 -9.82
N PRO A 34 -29.98 -10.32 -9.36
CA PRO A 34 -30.37 -11.05 -8.16
C PRO A 34 -30.01 -12.53 -8.26
N HIS A 35 -29.24 -13.03 -7.30
CA HIS A 35 -28.82 -14.42 -7.23
C HIS A 35 -28.66 -14.88 -5.78
N ASN A 36 -28.73 -16.20 -5.55
CA ASN A 36 -28.57 -16.79 -4.21
C ASN A 36 -27.11 -17.19 -3.90
N SER A 37 -26.14 -16.63 -4.62
CA SER A 37 -24.71 -16.85 -4.41
C SER A 37 -24.06 -15.67 -3.67
N CYS A 38 -22.86 -15.89 -3.13
CA CYS A 38 -22.00 -14.84 -2.58
C CYS A 38 -20.59 -15.02 -3.15
N LEU A 39 -19.98 -13.92 -3.63
CA LEU A 39 -18.64 -13.91 -4.18
C LEU A 39 -17.74 -13.00 -3.35
N ILE A 40 -16.60 -13.54 -2.91
CA ILE A 40 -15.54 -12.79 -2.22
C ILE A 40 -14.33 -12.76 -3.14
N LEU A 41 -13.76 -11.57 -3.34
CA LEU A 41 -12.61 -11.32 -4.19
C LEU A 41 -11.50 -10.64 -3.40
N ASN A 42 -10.29 -11.16 -3.48
CA ASN A 42 -9.11 -10.51 -2.94
C ASN A 42 -8.31 -9.85 -4.07
N SER A 43 -7.84 -8.64 -3.81
CA SER A 43 -7.04 -7.87 -4.76
C SER A 43 -6.15 -6.87 -4.07
N TRP A 44 -5.06 -6.49 -4.73
CA TRP A 44 -4.26 -5.32 -4.33
C TRP A 44 -4.88 -4.00 -4.79
N GLU A 45 -5.82 -4.05 -5.72
CA GLU A 45 -6.50 -2.89 -6.27
C GLU A 45 -7.89 -3.27 -6.81
N PRO A 46 -8.92 -2.43 -6.65
CA PRO A 46 -10.24 -2.72 -7.21
C PRO A 46 -10.26 -2.50 -8.74
N PRO A 47 -10.88 -3.40 -9.52
CA PRO A 47 -11.26 -3.09 -10.89
C PRO A 47 -12.18 -1.87 -10.95
N LEU A 48 -12.13 -1.10 -12.04
CA LEU A 48 -12.95 0.11 -12.17
C LEU A 48 -14.45 -0.18 -12.09
N ASP A 49 -14.91 -1.31 -12.62
CA ASP A 49 -16.33 -1.68 -12.59
C ASP A 49 -16.84 -1.82 -11.16
N ILE A 50 -16.04 -2.41 -10.26
CA ILE A 50 -16.41 -2.57 -8.84
C ILE A 50 -16.63 -1.21 -8.16
N LEU A 51 -15.86 -0.19 -8.55
CA LEU A 51 -15.98 1.16 -8.00
C LEU A 51 -17.24 1.91 -8.48
N THR A 52 -17.96 1.40 -9.48
CA THR A 52 -19.20 2.03 -9.96
C THR A 52 -20.42 1.62 -9.15
N PHE A 53 -20.33 0.60 -8.30
CA PHE A 53 -21.43 0.11 -7.46
C PHE A 53 -21.64 0.89 -6.15
N THR A 54 -21.05 2.08 -5.99
CA THR A 54 -21.00 2.81 -4.71
C THR A 54 -22.31 3.52 -4.30
N GLU A 55 -23.47 3.04 -4.75
CA GLU A 55 -24.77 3.58 -4.32
C GLU A 55 -25.30 2.83 -3.09
N ASP A 56 -26.01 3.53 -2.19
CA ASP A 56 -26.46 3.08 -0.86
C ASP A 56 -27.33 1.80 -0.83
N ASN A 57 -27.65 1.21 -1.99
CA ASN A 57 -28.46 0.00 -2.16
C ASN A 57 -27.78 -1.12 -2.96
N SER A 58 -26.46 -1.08 -3.19
CA SER A 58 -25.80 -2.12 -3.99
C SER A 58 -25.48 -3.37 -3.16
N ALA A 59 -25.62 -4.54 -3.80
CA ALA A 59 -25.20 -5.82 -3.24
C ALA A 59 -23.66 -6.01 -3.24
N VAL A 60 -22.91 -4.99 -3.67
CA VAL A 60 -21.46 -5.03 -3.85
C VAL A 60 -20.80 -4.16 -2.78
N CYS A 61 -19.99 -4.79 -1.93
CA CYS A 61 -19.22 -4.09 -0.91
C CYS A 61 -17.73 -4.13 -1.25
N LEU A 62 -17.04 -3.01 -1.03
CA LEU A 62 -15.58 -2.93 -1.08
C LEU A 62 -15.04 -2.76 0.34
N LEU A 63 -14.25 -3.72 0.81
CA LEU A 63 -13.56 -3.65 2.09
C LEU A 63 -12.06 -3.43 1.86
N GLN A 64 -11.56 -2.25 2.23
CA GLN A 64 -10.12 -2.00 2.28
C GLN A 64 -9.56 -2.58 3.58
N LEU A 65 -8.63 -3.53 3.47
CA LEU A 65 -7.96 -4.10 4.63
C LEU A 65 -6.87 -3.15 5.14
N SER A 66 -6.89 -2.89 6.44
CA SER A 66 -5.83 -2.19 7.18
C SER A 66 -4.93 -3.18 7.92
N GLY A 67 -3.82 -2.68 8.49
CA GLY A 67 -2.96 -3.48 9.36
C GLY A 67 -3.65 -4.03 10.61
N LEU A 68 -2.96 -4.91 11.32
CA LEU A 68 -3.47 -5.67 12.48
C LEU A 68 -3.93 -4.83 13.69
N GLY A 69 -3.67 -3.53 13.73
CA GLY A 69 -3.98 -2.70 14.90
C GLY A 69 -3.30 -3.24 16.16
N GLU A 70 -4.05 -3.39 17.24
CA GLU A 70 -3.53 -3.91 18.52
C GLU A 70 -2.90 -5.30 18.37
N ALA A 71 -3.49 -6.19 17.56
CA ALA A 71 -3.03 -7.56 17.33
C ALA A 71 -1.62 -7.67 16.72
N ALA A 72 -1.05 -6.57 16.22
CA ALA A 72 0.34 -6.52 15.79
C ALA A 72 1.30 -6.74 16.97
N THR A 73 0.96 -6.27 18.16
CA THR A 73 1.75 -6.43 19.39
C THR A 73 1.88 -7.91 19.76
N GLU A 74 0.77 -8.64 19.75
CA GLU A 74 0.74 -10.09 20.00
C GLU A 74 1.60 -10.85 18.99
N LEU A 75 1.55 -10.47 17.72
CA LEU A 75 2.39 -11.08 16.68
C LEU A 75 3.88 -10.89 16.97
N LEU A 76 4.31 -9.69 17.38
CA LEU A 76 5.71 -9.43 17.72
C LEU A 76 6.15 -10.20 18.97
N ARG A 77 5.24 -10.32 19.95
CA ARG A 77 5.47 -11.14 21.15
C ARG A 77 5.63 -12.62 20.83
N GLU A 78 4.77 -13.18 19.98
CA GLU A 78 4.89 -14.56 19.49
C GLU A 78 6.22 -14.80 18.76
N LYS A 79 6.77 -13.77 18.12
CA LYS A 79 8.08 -13.79 17.47
C LYS A 79 9.27 -13.57 18.41
N SER A 80 9.02 -13.46 19.73
CA SER A 80 10.06 -13.32 20.76
C SER A 80 10.97 -12.10 20.55
N LEU A 81 10.43 -11.01 19.99
CA LEU A 81 11.17 -9.76 19.90
C LEU A 81 11.33 -9.11 21.29
N LEU A 82 12.40 -8.35 21.45
CA LEU A 82 12.70 -7.56 22.63
C LEU A 82 12.27 -6.09 22.42
N ASP A 83 12.50 -5.25 23.43
CA ASP A 83 12.24 -3.81 23.39
C ASP A 83 10.76 -3.48 23.06
N GLU A 84 9.82 -4.00 23.88
CA GLU A 84 8.37 -3.80 23.67
C GLU A 84 8.00 -2.31 23.54
N GLU A 85 8.73 -1.41 24.20
CA GLU A 85 8.55 0.05 24.10
C GLU A 85 8.84 0.62 22.70
N ARG A 86 9.56 -0.11 21.85
CA ARG A 86 9.89 0.25 20.47
C ARG A 86 8.97 -0.43 19.44
N TRP A 87 8.08 -1.32 19.86
CA TRP A 87 7.17 -2.01 18.94
C TRP A 87 6.21 -1.08 18.20
N PRO A 88 5.67 0.01 18.80
CA PRO A 88 4.83 0.95 18.06
C PRO A 88 5.54 1.52 16.81
N ASP A 89 6.81 1.89 16.94
CA ASP A 89 7.60 2.41 15.82
C ASP A 89 7.79 1.35 14.71
N LEU A 90 8.00 0.09 15.11
CA LEU A 90 8.12 -1.03 14.16
C LEU A 90 6.79 -1.29 13.45
N ILE A 91 5.68 -1.29 14.20
CA ILE A 91 4.32 -1.48 13.68
C ILE A 91 3.97 -0.36 12.70
N ASP A 92 4.24 0.90 13.04
CA ASP A 92 3.99 2.05 12.17
C ASP A 92 4.84 2.00 10.89
N LEU A 93 6.09 1.56 10.99
CA LEU A 93 7.00 1.43 9.85
C LEU A 93 6.47 0.44 8.80
N TYR A 94 5.87 -0.67 9.25
CA TYR A 94 5.26 -1.70 8.39
C TYR A 94 3.73 -1.63 8.31
N GLN A 95 3.12 -0.57 8.82
CA GLN A 95 1.67 -0.34 8.84
C GLN A 95 0.86 -1.53 9.36
N GLY A 96 1.38 -2.22 10.37
CA GLY A 96 0.72 -3.40 10.95
C GLY A 96 0.55 -4.57 9.96
N ASN A 97 1.25 -4.59 8.83
CA ASN A 97 1.11 -5.64 7.83
C ASN A 97 1.63 -6.99 8.41
N PRO A 98 0.76 -8.01 8.56
CA PRO A 98 1.13 -9.26 9.22
C PRO A 98 2.32 -9.97 8.57
N LEU A 99 2.41 -9.95 7.23
CA LEU A 99 3.46 -10.64 6.51
C LEU A 99 4.79 -9.90 6.67
N TRP A 100 4.78 -8.58 6.52
CA TRP A 100 5.99 -7.77 6.65
C TRP A 100 6.55 -7.83 8.07
N LEU A 101 5.68 -7.73 9.09
CA LEU A 101 6.09 -7.87 10.49
C LEU A 101 6.69 -9.25 10.77
N LYS A 102 6.14 -10.32 10.20
CA LYS A 102 6.71 -11.68 10.35
C LYS A 102 8.11 -11.80 9.74
N LEU A 103 8.30 -11.26 8.53
CA LEU A 103 9.60 -11.29 7.84
C LEU A 103 10.63 -10.47 8.60
N VAL A 104 10.27 -9.26 9.02
CA VAL A 104 11.19 -8.38 9.72
C VAL A 104 11.50 -8.90 11.12
N ALA A 105 10.53 -9.49 11.82
CA ALA A 105 10.80 -10.13 13.11
C ALA A 105 11.82 -11.26 12.97
N GLN A 106 11.78 -12.03 11.88
CA GLN A 106 12.80 -13.03 11.58
C GLN A 106 14.18 -12.37 11.38
N THR A 107 14.26 -11.33 10.55
CA THR A 107 15.50 -10.55 10.35
C THR A 107 16.06 -9.97 11.66
N ILE A 108 15.19 -9.44 12.53
CA ILE A 108 15.57 -8.88 13.84
C ILE A 108 16.15 -9.97 14.75
N ASN A 109 15.55 -11.15 14.77
CA ASN A 109 16.08 -12.28 15.53
C ASN A 109 17.45 -12.74 15.00
N ASP A 110 17.57 -12.90 13.69
CA ASP A 110 18.75 -13.48 13.06
C ASP A 110 19.97 -12.54 13.11
N LEU A 111 19.78 -11.23 12.91
CA LEU A 111 20.88 -10.27 12.81
C LEU A 111 21.06 -9.40 14.06
N PHE A 112 19.99 -9.19 14.83
CA PHE A 112 19.97 -8.25 15.96
C PHE A 112 19.62 -8.93 17.29
N SER A 113 19.59 -10.27 17.33
CA SER A 113 19.30 -11.07 18.53
C SER A 113 18.00 -10.64 19.23
N GLY A 114 16.98 -10.31 18.44
CA GLY A 114 15.66 -9.89 18.93
C GLY A 114 15.55 -8.41 19.30
N ARG A 115 16.64 -7.63 19.30
CA ARG A 115 16.64 -6.22 19.73
C ARG A 115 16.09 -5.28 18.67
N VAL A 116 14.83 -4.85 18.85
CA VAL A 116 14.15 -3.92 17.94
C VAL A 116 14.80 -2.53 17.96
N SER A 117 15.29 -2.08 19.12
CA SER A 117 15.99 -0.80 19.26
C SER A 117 17.24 -0.73 18.37
N GLN A 118 18.01 -1.82 18.31
CA GLN A 118 19.21 -1.90 17.47
C GLN A 118 18.85 -1.88 15.99
N TYR A 119 17.82 -2.63 15.59
CA TYR A 119 17.32 -2.64 14.21
C TYR A 119 16.86 -1.25 13.74
N LEU A 120 16.09 -0.55 14.56
CA LEU A 120 15.57 0.80 14.26
C LEU A 120 16.62 1.90 14.33
N SER A 121 17.85 1.62 14.80
CA SER A 121 18.93 2.61 14.88
C SER A 121 19.59 2.94 13.53
N TYR A 122 19.32 2.13 12.49
CA TYR A 122 19.86 2.31 11.15
C TYR A 122 18.89 3.12 10.26
N ASP A 123 19.41 4.12 9.54
CA ASP A 123 18.66 4.89 8.54
C ASP A 123 19.42 4.88 7.20
N PRO A 124 18.82 4.37 6.10
CA PRO A 124 17.53 3.68 6.06
C PRO A 124 17.55 2.36 6.84
N VAL A 125 16.40 1.96 7.38
CA VAL A 125 16.23 0.66 8.04
C VAL A 125 16.53 -0.45 7.03
N PHE A 126 17.26 -1.48 7.47
CA PHE A 126 17.60 -2.62 6.64
C PHE A 126 16.34 -3.39 6.20
N LEU A 127 16.11 -3.47 4.89
CA LEU A 127 15.05 -4.28 4.30
C LEU A 127 15.65 -5.63 3.87
N GLY A 128 15.20 -6.73 4.48
CA GLY A 128 15.58 -8.07 4.05
C GLY A 128 15.15 -8.36 2.60
N ASP A 129 15.83 -9.31 1.95
CA ASP A 129 15.62 -9.64 0.53
C ASP A 129 14.17 -10.08 0.26
N GLU A 130 13.57 -10.85 1.16
CA GLU A 130 12.20 -11.34 1.02
C GLU A 130 11.19 -10.18 0.99
N LEU A 131 11.35 -9.21 1.89
CA LEU A 131 10.50 -8.03 1.93
C LEU A 131 10.76 -7.13 0.73
N THR A 132 12.03 -6.96 0.34
CA THR A 132 12.43 -6.17 -0.82
C THR A 132 11.79 -6.72 -2.10
N LEU A 133 11.75 -8.04 -2.29
CA LEU A 133 11.09 -8.68 -3.44
C LEU A 133 9.58 -8.41 -3.46
N ILE A 134 8.91 -8.46 -2.31
CA ILE A 134 7.48 -8.14 -2.20
C ILE A 134 7.23 -6.68 -2.58
N LEU A 135 7.97 -5.75 -1.97
CA LEU A 135 7.85 -4.32 -2.26
C LEU A 135 8.17 -4.01 -3.73
N GLN A 136 9.15 -4.70 -4.31
CA GLN A 136 9.48 -4.60 -5.74
C GLN A 136 8.30 -5.01 -6.62
N GLN A 137 7.61 -6.11 -6.31
CA GLN A 137 6.43 -6.53 -7.06
C GLN A 137 5.31 -5.49 -7.01
N HIS A 138 5.03 -4.92 -5.83
CA HIS A 138 4.05 -3.84 -5.69
C HIS A 138 4.48 -2.60 -6.48
N TYR A 139 5.76 -2.22 -6.42
CA TYR A 139 6.30 -1.03 -7.08
C TYR A 139 6.34 -1.16 -8.61
N GLN A 140 6.67 -2.33 -9.15
CA GLN A 140 6.69 -2.59 -10.60
C GLN A 140 5.31 -2.48 -11.25
N ARG A 141 4.24 -2.69 -10.47
CA ARG A 141 2.86 -2.53 -10.95
C ARG A 141 2.44 -1.09 -11.13
N LEU A 142 3.13 -0.15 -10.50
CA LEU A 142 2.80 1.27 -10.57
C LEU A 142 3.11 1.84 -11.94
N SER A 143 2.24 2.74 -12.40
CA SER A 143 2.51 3.62 -13.52
C SER A 143 3.62 4.62 -13.20
N GLU A 144 4.24 5.18 -14.24
CA GLU A 144 5.30 6.18 -14.07
C GLU A 144 4.82 7.42 -13.30
N ILE A 145 3.55 7.83 -13.49
CA ILE A 145 2.99 8.98 -12.77
C ILE A 145 2.78 8.69 -11.28
N GLU A 146 2.45 7.45 -10.91
CA GLU A 146 2.37 7.02 -9.52
C GLU A 146 3.76 7.00 -8.87
N LYS A 147 4.78 6.50 -9.58
CA LYS A 147 6.17 6.53 -9.10
C LYS A 147 6.67 7.97 -8.91
N GLN A 148 6.34 8.88 -9.82
CA GLN A 148 6.63 10.31 -9.68
C GLN A 148 5.92 10.92 -8.47
N ALA A 149 4.64 10.59 -8.24
CA ALA A 149 3.91 11.03 -7.05
C ALA A 149 4.58 10.54 -5.76
N ILE A 150 4.97 9.26 -5.68
CA ILE A 150 5.73 8.73 -4.53
C ILE A 150 7.05 9.48 -4.34
N ALA A 151 7.78 9.78 -5.41
CA ALA A 151 9.02 10.55 -5.33
C ALA A 151 8.80 11.97 -4.77
N LEU A 152 7.66 12.60 -5.07
CA LEU A 152 7.28 13.89 -4.47
C LEU A 152 7.00 13.73 -2.96
N PHE A 153 6.25 12.70 -2.55
CA PHE A 153 5.99 12.40 -1.14
C PHE A 153 7.26 12.03 -0.35
N ASN A 154 8.28 11.47 -1.01
CA ASN A 154 9.55 11.10 -0.38
C ASN A 154 10.44 12.31 -0.04
N LYS A 155 10.17 13.48 -0.63
CA LYS A 155 10.83 14.73 -0.24
C LYS A 155 10.31 15.30 1.07
N GLU A 156 9.17 14.81 1.54
CA GLU A 156 8.48 15.29 2.73
C GLU A 156 8.55 14.25 3.84
N ASN A 157 8.96 14.68 5.03
CA ASN A 157 9.05 13.83 6.22
C ASN A 157 7.72 13.72 6.97
N THR A 158 6.74 14.58 6.66
CA THR A 158 5.42 14.60 7.29
C THR A 158 4.33 14.31 6.26
N PRO A 159 3.12 13.90 6.69
CA PRO A 159 1.95 13.85 5.82
C PRO A 159 1.71 15.21 5.13
N VAL A 160 1.36 15.18 3.85
CA VAL A 160 1.33 16.35 2.97
C VAL A 160 -0.07 16.58 2.43
N SER A 161 -0.53 17.81 2.36
CA SER A 161 -1.82 18.12 1.74
C SER A 161 -1.73 18.18 0.20
N LEU A 162 -2.88 18.01 -0.47
CA LEU A 162 -2.94 18.09 -1.94
C LEU A 162 -2.43 19.44 -2.50
N PRO A 163 -2.83 20.60 -1.94
CA PRO A 163 -2.29 21.89 -2.39
C PRO A 163 -0.76 21.95 -2.31
N GLN A 164 -0.18 21.53 -1.18
CA GLN A 164 1.27 21.53 -0.99
C GLN A 164 2.00 20.65 -2.01
N LEU A 165 1.42 19.50 -2.36
CA LEU A 165 2.00 18.60 -3.35
C LEU A 165 1.89 19.19 -4.77
N LEU A 166 0.76 19.84 -5.08
CA LEU A 166 0.54 20.50 -6.37
C LEU A 166 1.55 21.63 -6.63
N ASP A 167 1.84 22.44 -5.62
CA ASP A 167 2.78 23.57 -5.73
C ASP A 167 4.22 23.12 -5.98
N LYS A 168 4.58 21.91 -5.54
CA LYS A 168 5.92 21.32 -5.67
C LYS A 168 6.08 20.44 -6.92
N SER A 169 4.99 20.17 -7.63
CA SER A 169 4.95 19.23 -8.73
C SER A 169 5.17 19.90 -10.10
N GLN A 170 5.96 19.26 -10.95
CA GLN A 170 6.04 19.60 -12.39
C GLN A 170 5.02 18.82 -13.23
N VAL A 171 4.27 17.89 -12.60
CA VAL A 171 3.24 17.06 -13.23
C VAL A 171 1.95 17.87 -13.39
N PRO A 172 1.23 17.76 -14.52
CA PRO A 172 -0.09 18.36 -14.68
C PRO A 172 -1.04 17.98 -13.55
N ARG A 173 -1.75 18.97 -12.99
CA ARG A 173 -2.67 18.80 -11.85
C ARG A 173 -3.63 17.60 -12.01
N ALA A 174 -4.22 17.43 -13.19
CA ALA A 174 -5.15 16.34 -13.47
C ALA A 174 -4.50 14.94 -13.39
N GLU A 175 -3.24 14.83 -13.83
CA GLU A 175 -2.48 13.58 -13.78
C GLU A 175 -2.06 13.25 -12.35
N LEU A 176 -1.64 14.25 -11.58
CA LEU A 176 -1.27 14.06 -10.17
C LEU A 176 -2.48 13.60 -9.34
N PHE A 177 -3.68 14.16 -9.57
CA PHE A 177 -4.89 13.66 -8.92
C PHE A 177 -5.19 12.20 -9.25
N LYS A 178 -5.06 11.81 -10.52
CA LYS A 178 -5.24 10.42 -10.95
C LYS A 178 -4.21 9.49 -10.28
N ALA A 179 -2.95 9.92 -10.20
CA ALA A 179 -1.88 9.17 -9.55
C ALA A 179 -2.19 8.95 -8.06
N ILE A 180 -2.58 10.00 -7.34
CA ILE A 180 -2.90 9.90 -5.91
C ILE A 180 -4.13 9.02 -5.67
N GLN A 181 -5.19 9.20 -6.47
CA GLN A 181 -6.38 8.36 -6.38
C GLN A 181 -6.04 6.88 -6.63
N SER A 182 -5.17 6.61 -7.60
CA SER A 182 -4.67 5.27 -7.91
C SER A 182 -3.87 4.68 -6.76
N LEU A 183 -2.95 5.44 -6.17
CA LEU A 183 -2.14 5.00 -5.01
C LEU A 183 -2.99 4.73 -3.77
N VAL A 184 -4.04 5.52 -3.54
CA VAL A 184 -5.03 5.27 -2.47
C VAL A 184 -5.78 3.96 -2.72
N ARG A 185 -6.24 3.71 -3.95
CA ARG A 185 -6.90 2.45 -4.33
C ARG A 185 -6.00 1.22 -4.18
N ARG A 186 -4.68 1.41 -4.29
CA ARG A 186 -3.67 0.37 -4.07
C ARG A 186 -3.26 0.21 -2.60
N GLY A 187 -3.78 1.04 -1.71
CA GLY A 187 -3.36 1.09 -0.31
C GLY A 187 -1.91 1.53 -0.10
N ILE A 188 -1.27 2.18 -1.08
CA ILE A 188 0.13 2.65 -0.96
C ILE A 188 0.20 4.01 -0.28
N ILE A 189 -0.86 4.81 -0.44
CA ILE A 189 -1.04 6.09 0.24
C ILE A 189 -2.20 5.98 1.22
N GLU A 190 -1.97 6.46 2.42
CA GLU A 190 -2.99 6.66 3.43
C GLU A 190 -3.52 8.08 3.41
N LYS A 191 -4.83 8.20 3.60
CA LYS A 191 -5.54 9.46 3.73
C LYS A 191 -5.85 9.67 5.21
N ASN A 192 -5.43 10.79 5.76
CA ASN A 192 -5.67 11.19 7.14
C ASN A 192 -6.30 12.58 7.20
N VAL A 193 -7.00 12.89 8.30
CA VAL A 193 -7.50 14.24 8.58
C VAL A 193 -6.73 14.78 9.78
N ARG A 194 -6.01 15.89 9.59
CA ARG A 194 -5.25 16.57 10.65
C ARG A 194 -5.64 18.04 10.69
N GLY A 195 -6.12 18.51 11.83
CA GLY A 195 -6.51 19.93 12.01
C GLY A 195 -7.60 20.42 11.04
N GLY A 196 -8.47 19.52 10.55
CA GLY A 196 -9.51 19.83 9.56
C GLY A 196 -9.03 19.78 8.10
N GLU A 197 -7.74 19.57 7.84
CA GLU A 197 -7.18 19.40 6.50
C GLU A 197 -6.97 17.91 6.18
N THR A 198 -7.23 17.52 4.92
CA THR A 198 -6.89 16.18 4.44
C THR A 198 -5.42 16.13 4.04
N VAL A 199 -4.67 15.22 4.65
CA VAL A 199 -3.26 14.99 4.40
C VAL A 199 -3.02 13.54 3.97
N PHE A 200 -1.96 13.34 3.19
CA PHE A 200 -1.63 12.06 2.58
C PHE A 200 -0.20 11.64 2.97
N SER A 201 -0.01 10.35 3.18
CA SER A 201 1.30 9.76 3.49
C SER A 201 1.49 8.46 2.73
N VAL A 202 2.66 8.30 2.11
CA VAL A 202 3.09 6.99 1.57
C VAL A 202 3.53 6.11 2.72
N ILE A 203 3.21 4.82 2.66
CA ILE A 203 3.68 3.82 3.62
C ILE A 203 5.21 3.90 3.78
N ILE A 204 5.69 3.90 5.04
CA ILE A 204 7.11 4.10 5.35
C ILE A 204 7.99 3.02 4.71
N ALA A 205 7.60 1.74 4.75
CA ALA A 205 8.32 0.66 4.07
C ALA A 205 8.49 0.92 2.55
N VAL A 206 7.45 1.45 1.87
CA VAL A 206 7.54 1.83 0.46
C VAL A 206 8.46 3.03 0.27
N LYS A 207 8.40 4.03 1.15
CA LYS A 207 9.35 5.17 1.12
C LYS A 207 10.80 4.68 1.22
N GLN A 208 11.09 3.77 2.15
CA GLN A 208 12.42 3.22 2.37
C GLN A 208 12.90 2.42 1.16
N TYR A 209 12.06 1.55 0.60
CA TYR A 209 12.39 0.82 -0.63
C TYR A 209 12.70 1.76 -1.82
N VAL A 210 11.97 2.87 -1.97
CA VAL A 210 12.26 3.83 -3.05
C VAL A 210 13.56 4.60 -2.79
N LYS A 211 13.92 4.88 -1.53
CA LYS A 211 15.23 5.48 -1.18
C LYS A 211 16.38 4.54 -1.55
N THR A 212 16.28 3.25 -1.23
CA THR A 212 17.35 2.28 -1.56
C THR A 212 17.58 2.12 -3.07
N LEU A 213 16.52 2.24 -3.88
CA LEU A 213 16.65 2.28 -5.35
C LEU A 213 17.42 3.51 -5.84
N ALA A 214 17.21 4.67 -5.22
CA ALA A 214 17.90 5.90 -5.59
C ALA A 214 19.39 5.86 -5.24
N ASP A 215 19.75 5.17 -4.16
CA ASP A 215 21.14 5.00 -3.72
C ASP A 215 21.88 3.92 -4.52
N SER A 216 21.18 2.88 -4.98
CA SER A 216 21.75 1.80 -5.82
C SER A 216 21.97 2.20 -7.28
N GLY A 217 21.39 3.33 -7.70
CA GLY A 217 21.52 3.88 -9.06
C GLY A 217 22.66 4.89 -9.25
N LYS A 218 23.57 5.02 -8.27
CA LYS A 218 24.78 5.85 -8.34
C LYS A 218 26.04 5.03 -8.62
#